data_AF-A0A7Y8RPA0-F1
#
_entry.id   AF-A0A7Y8RPA0-F1
#
_cell.length_a   1.000
_cell.length_b   1.000
_cell.length_c   1.000
_cell.angle_alpha   90.00
_cell.angle_beta   90.00
_cell.angle_gamma   90.00
#
_symmetry.space_group_name_H-M   'P 1'
#
loop_
_entity.id
_entity.type
_entity.pdbx_description
1 polymer ?
#
loop_
_entity_poly.entity_id
_entity_poly.type
_entity_poly.pdbx_seq_one_letter_code
_entity_poly.pdbx_strand_id
1 'polypeptide(L)'
;MEPVQIGSRFKSIATSYAEAVFTPAQNVNGAVVRTATMISPVGNGFISTGTTIPEGRWVTNVPVILSAVGGSSTLPFSVTIPAGQGLWVAMTQNGGGTAYVTYDLLP
;
A
#
# COMPACT_ATOMS: atom_id res chain seq x y z
N MET A 1 -1.41 -20.03 -15.50
CA MET A 1 -1.30 -18.80 -14.71
C MET A 1 -0.34 -17.90 -15.44
N GLU A 2 -0.73 -16.66 -15.72
CA GLU A 2 0.20 -15.67 -16.26
C GLU A 2 1.30 -15.38 -15.22
N PRO A 3 2.56 -15.19 -15.64
CA PRO A 3 3.64 -14.86 -14.71
C PRO A 3 3.35 -13.56 -13.95
N VAL A 4 3.47 -13.56 -12.62
CA VAL A 4 3.42 -12.34 -11.82
C VAL A 4 4.66 -11.51 -12.12
N GLN A 5 4.48 -10.35 -12.73
CA GLN A 5 5.57 -9.41 -12.95
C GLN A 5 5.92 -8.70 -11.65
N ILE A 6 7.22 -8.66 -11.31
CA ILE A 6 7.73 -7.82 -10.21
C ILE A 6 7.87 -6.39 -10.74
N GLY A 7 7.46 -5.41 -9.93
CA GLY A 7 7.62 -3.99 -10.28
C GLY A 7 9.08 -3.54 -10.28
N SER A 8 9.39 -2.55 -11.11
CA SER A 8 10.72 -1.92 -11.22
C SER A 8 11.15 -1.21 -9.92
N ARG A 9 10.20 -0.88 -9.04
CA ARG A 9 10.45 -0.25 -7.74
C ARG A 9 9.99 -1.16 -6.61
N PHE A 10 10.70 -1.10 -5.50
CA PHE A 10 10.39 -1.80 -4.26
C PHE A 10 10.41 -0.84 -3.09
N LYS A 11 9.47 -1.02 -2.15
CA LYS A 11 9.49 -0.33 -0.86
C LYS A 11 9.06 -1.26 0.25
N SER A 12 9.81 -1.21 1.34
CA SER A 12 9.50 -1.85 2.62
C SER A 12 9.18 -0.75 3.63
N ILE A 13 8.03 -0.83 4.28
CA ILE A 13 7.55 0.15 5.25
C ILE A 13 7.23 -0.57 6.55
N ALA A 14 8.02 -0.30 7.59
CA ALA A 14 7.72 -0.72 8.95
C ALA A 14 7.40 0.55 9.75
N THR A 15 6.13 0.75 10.09
CA THR A 15 5.65 2.02 10.65
C THR A 15 4.53 1.79 11.66
N SER A 16 4.37 2.74 12.58
CA SER A 16 3.22 2.82 13.50
C SER A 16 2.22 3.92 13.10
N TYR A 17 2.45 4.59 11.97
CA TYR A 17 1.64 5.70 11.46
C TYR A 17 1.33 5.49 9.97
N ALA A 18 0.65 6.45 9.35
CA ALA A 18 0.49 6.43 7.91
C ALA A 18 1.81 6.86 7.22
N GLU A 19 2.21 6.13 6.17
CA GLU A 19 3.41 6.45 5.39
C GLU A 19 3.18 6.20 3.90
N ALA A 20 3.81 7.03 3.07
CA ALA A 20 3.72 6.93 1.62
C ALA A 20 4.58 5.78 1.07
N VAL A 21 3.99 4.93 0.24
CA VAL A 21 4.78 4.14 -0.73
C VAL A 21 5.28 5.08 -1.83
N PHE A 22 4.36 5.84 -2.42
CA PHE A 22 4.61 6.98 -3.30
C PHE A 22 3.51 8.03 -3.12
N THR A 23 3.81 9.29 -3.44
CA THR A 23 2.90 10.43 -3.31
C THR A 23 2.16 10.73 -4.62
N PRO A 24 1.04 11.50 -4.58
CA PRO A 24 0.36 12.00 -5.77
C PRO A 24 1.30 12.69 -6.78
N ALA A 25 2.22 13.51 -6.27
CA ALA A 25 3.18 14.24 -7.10
C ALA A 25 4.19 13.32 -7.81
N GLN A 26 4.43 12.13 -7.26
CA GLN A 26 5.27 11.13 -7.93
C GLN A 26 4.47 10.37 -9.00
N ASN A 27 3.19 10.13 -8.76
CA ASN A 27 2.31 9.38 -9.67
C ASN A 27 1.64 10.29 -10.72
N VAL A 28 2.44 10.81 -11.65
CA VAL A 28 1.96 11.77 -12.67
C VAL A 28 1.08 11.13 -13.74
N ASN A 29 1.43 9.92 -14.20
CA ASN A 29 0.77 9.25 -15.34
C ASN A 29 0.03 7.96 -14.97
N GLY A 30 -0.11 7.67 -13.68
CA GLY A 30 -0.65 6.41 -13.18
C GLY A 30 0.46 5.47 -12.70
N ALA A 31 0.05 4.49 -11.89
CA ALA A 31 0.96 3.52 -11.32
C ALA A 31 0.32 2.14 -11.32
N VAL A 32 1.15 1.10 -11.26
CA VAL A 32 0.69 -0.28 -11.11
C VAL A 32 1.35 -0.87 -9.88
N VAL A 33 0.54 -1.24 -8.88
CA VAL A 33 0.98 -2.07 -7.76
C VAL A 33 1.05 -3.50 -8.25
N ARG A 34 2.26 -4.04 -8.35
CA ARG A 34 2.52 -5.35 -8.93
C ARG A 34 2.33 -6.45 -7.91
N THR A 35 2.98 -6.29 -6.76
CA THR A 35 2.85 -7.16 -5.60
C THR A 35 2.77 -6.32 -4.34
N ALA A 36 2.00 -6.78 -3.37
CA ALA A 36 2.02 -6.20 -2.03
C ALA A 36 1.78 -7.30 -1.00
N THR A 37 2.63 -7.36 0.01
CA THR A 37 2.45 -8.22 1.17
C THR A 37 2.44 -7.34 2.40
N MET A 38 1.41 -7.51 3.22
CA MET A 38 1.28 -6.82 4.49
C MET A 38 1.30 -7.84 5.62
N ILE A 39 2.08 -7.55 6.66
CA ILE A 39 2.21 -8.37 7.87
C ILE A 39 1.81 -7.47 9.05
N SER A 40 0.79 -7.87 9.80
CA SER A 40 0.33 -7.18 11.01
C SER A 40 0.06 -8.22 12.09
N PRO A 41 1.07 -8.56 12.92
CA PRO A 41 0.99 -9.72 13.82
C PRO A 41 0.03 -9.51 15.00
N VAL A 42 -0.04 -8.29 15.54
CA VAL A 42 -0.85 -7.97 16.74
C VAL A 42 -1.92 -6.92 16.43
N GLY A 43 -1.76 -6.17 15.34
CA GLY A 43 -2.62 -5.06 14.99
C GLY A 43 -3.43 -5.29 13.71
N ASN A 44 -4.03 -4.18 13.27
CA ASN A 44 -4.63 -4.06 11.95
C ASN A 44 -3.86 -3.00 11.16
N GLY A 45 -3.76 -3.18 9.85
CA GLY A 45 -3.53 -2.03 8.98
C GLY A 45 -3.99 -2.30 7.56
N PHE A 46 -3.78 -1.32 6.72
CA PHE A 46 -4.17 -1.39 5.32
C PHE A 46 -3.18 -0.67 4.42
N ILE A 47 -3.27 -1.02 3.14
CA ILE A 47 -2.75 -0.26 2.02
C ILE A 47 -3.94 0.41 1.34
N SER A 48 -3.87 1.72 1.16
CA SER A 48 -4.92 2.54 0.56
C SER A 48 -4.38 3.44 -0.54
N THR A 49 -5.28 3.99 -1.34
CA THR A 49 -4.95 4.99 -2.37
C THR A 49 -5.77 6.25 -2.17
N GLY A 50 -5.24 7.40 -2.59
CA GLY A 50 -5.96 8.67 -2.54
C GLY A 50 -5.07 9.88 -2.77
N THR A 51 -5.68 11.06 -2.90
CA THR A 51 -4.97 12.35 -3.09
C THR A 51 -4.31 12.84 -1.80
N THR A 52 -4.75 12.35 -0.65
CA THR A 52 -4.21 12.72 0.67
C THR A 52 -3.84 11.46 1.44
N ILE A 53 -2.79 11.56 2.25
CA ILE A 53 -2.43 10.51 3.19
C ILE A 53 -3.56 10.32 4.22
N PRO A 54 -3.97 9.09 4.57
CA PRO A 54 -4.91 8.87 5.65
C PRO A 54 -4.29 9.29 6.98
N GLU A 55 -5.08 9.85 7.89
CA GLU A 55 -4.61 10.22 9.24
C GLU A 55 -4.16 8.99 10.06
N GLY A 56 -4.67 7.81 9.71
CA GLY A 56 -4.26 6.55 10.30
C GLY A 56 -5.18 5.39 9.91
N ARG A 57 -5.03 4.26 10.61
CA ARG A 57 -5.79 3.02 10.38
C ARG A 57 -7.30 3.16 10.62
N TRP A 58 -7.74 4.14 11.41
CA TRP A 58 -9.15 4.27 11.79
C TRP A 58 -10.02 4.88 10.70
N VAL A 59 -9.39 5.42 9.66
CA VAL A 59 -10.05 6.14 8.57
C VAL A 59 -10.90 5.16 7.76
N THR A 60 -12.19 5.47 7.62
CA THR A 60 -13.18 4.61 6.94
C THR A 60 -13.60 5.11 5.56
N ASN A 61 -13.13 6.28 5.15
CA ASN A 61 -13.50 6.96 3.91
C ASN A 61 -12.39 6.95 2.85
N VAL A 62 -11.45 6.00 2.93
CA VAL A 62 -10.38 5.82 1.95
C VAL A 62 -10.52 4.50 1.19
N PRO A 63 -10.25 4.47 -0.12
CA PRO A 63 -10.18 3.22 -0.87
C PRO A 63 -9.05 2.32 -0.38
N VAL A 64 -9.40 1.15 0.17
CA VAL A 64 -8.44 0.14 0.65
C VAL A 64 -8.24 -0.93 -0.43
N ILE A 65 -6.98 -1.24 -0.75
CA ILE A 65 -6.63 -2.27 -1.74
C ILE A 65 -6.10 -3.57 -1.10
N LEU A 66 -5.60 -3.48 0.14
CA LEU A 66 -5.13 -4.62 0.92
C LEU A 66 -5.28 -4.29 2.40
N SER A 67 -5.67 -5.26 3.23
CA SER A 67 -5.67 -5.12 4.69
C SER A 67 -5.21 -6.41 5.34
N ALA A 68 -4.60 -6.31 6.51
CA ALA A 68 -4.19 -7.46 7.31
C ALA A 68 -4.55 -7.23 8.78
N VAL A 69 -5.05 -8.27 9.44
CA VAL A 69 -5.41 -8.27 10.87
C VAL A 69 -4.94 -9.57 11.50
N GLY A 70 -4.07 -9.49 12.50
CA GLY A 70 -3.60 -10.68 13.23
C GLY A 70 -2.96 -11.75 12.33
N GLY A 71 -2.08 -11.34 11.41
CA GLY A 71 -1.45 -12.24 10.45
C GLY A 71 -0.83 -11.50 9.26
N SER A 72 -0.89 -12.11 8.08
CA SER A 72 -0.45 -11.50 6.83
C SER A 72 -1.53 -11.57 5.75
N SER A 73 -1.43 -10.67 4.78
CA SER A 73 -2.27 -10.69 3.59
C SER A 73 -1.44 -10.25 2.39
N THR A 74 -1.68 -10.91 1.26
CA THR A 74 -0.97 -10.64 0.00
C THR A 74 -1.98 -10.27 -1.06
N LEU A 75 -1.65 -9.24 -1.83
CA LEU A 75 -2.47 -8.78 -2.93
C LEU A 75 -2.58 -9.90 -4.00
N PRO A 76 -3.81 -10.35 -4.34
CA PRO A 76 -4.00 -11.51 -5.21
C PRO A 76 -3.77 -11.21 -6.70
N PHE A 77 -3.80 -9.95 -7.11
CA PHE A 77 -3.58 -9.50 -8.48
C PHE A 77 -3.05 -8.07 -8.50
N SER A 78 -2.39 -7.68 -9.59
CA SER A 78 -1.88 -6.31 -9.72
C SER A 78 -3.03 -5.29 -9.80
N VAL A 79 -2.83 -4.11 -9.21
CA VAL A 79 -3.85 -3.05 -9.14
C VAL A 79 -3.31 -1.80 -9.80
N THR A 80 -4.10 -1.21 -10.70
CA THR A 80 -3.78 0.09 -11.31
C THR A 80 -4.26 1.22 -10.38
N ILE A 81 -3.39 2.19 -10.14
CA ILE A 81 -3.64 3.39 -9.37
C ILE A 81 -3.72 4.57 -10.33
N PRO A 82 -4.84 5.32 -10.38
CA PRO A 82 -4.99 6.47 -11.26
C PRO A 82 -3.92 7.54 -11.02
N ALA A 83 -3.61 8.32 -12.06
CA ALA A 83 -2.74 9.49 -11.97
C ALA A 83 -3.22 10.46 -10.87
N GLY A 84 -2.29 11.12 -10.20
CA GLY A 84 -2.56 12.08 -9.13
C GLY A 84 -3.02 11.45 -7.80
N GLN A 85 -2.97 10.12 -7.66
CA GLN A 85 -3.20 9.45 -6.38
C GLN A 85 -1.88 8.91 -5.81
N GLY A 86 -1.73 8.99 -4.49
CA GLY A 86 -0.65 8.31 -3.77
C GLY A 86 -1.09 6.93 -3.31
N LEU A 87 -0.10 6.14 -2.89
CA LEU A 87 -0.31 4.85 -2.26
C LEU A 87 0.24 4.92 -0.83
N TRP A 88 -0.60 4.57 0.14
CA TRP A 88 -0.35 4.79 1.55
C TRP A 88 -0.45 3.48 2.32
N VAL A 89 0.46 3.27 3.25
CA VAL A 89 0.38 2.23 4.27
C VAL A 89 -0.07 2.89 5.55
N ALA A 90 -1.11 2.39 6.20
CA ALA A 90 -1.54 2.84 7.52
C ALA A 90 -1.63 1.66 8.47
N MET A 91 -0.97 1.77 9.61
CA MET A 91 -0.89 0.73 10.63
C MET A 91 -1.55 1.20 11.92
N THR A 92 -2.00 0.25 12.74
CA THR A 92 -2.36 0.52 14.14
C THR A 92 -1.10 0.95 14.89
N GLN A 93 -1.20 2.01 15.71
CA GLN A 93 -0.11 2.45 16.56
C GLN A 93 0.34 1.30 17.47
N ASN A 94 1.66 1.09 17.59
CA ASN A 94 2.27 -0.01 18.34
C ASN A 94 1.93 -1.43 17.82
N GLY A 95 1.31 -1.55 16.64
CA GLY A 95 0.92 -2.83 16.05
C GLY A 95 2.07 -3.61 15.39
N GLY A 96 3.25 -2.98 15.22
CA GLY A 96 4.47 -3.62 14.72
C GLY A 96 4.36 -4.21 13.31
N GLY A 97 3.54 -3.62 12.45
CA GLY A 97 3.28 -4.13 11.11
C GLY A 97 4.28 -3.65 10.06
N THR A 98 4.44 -4.46 9.01
CA THR A 98 5.30 -4.16 7.86
C THR A 98 4.56 -4.39 6.56
N ALA A 99 4.77 -3.52 5.57
CA ALA A 99 4.30 -3.70 4.21
C ALA A 99 5.48 -3.76 3.24
N TYR A 100 5.43 -4.69 2.30
CA TYR A 100 6.39 -4.90 1.24
C TYR A 100 5.67 -4.75 -0.09
N VAL A 101 6.04 -3.75 -0.88
CA VAL A 101 5.31 -3.38 -2.11
C VAL A 101 6.28 -3.28 -3.27
N THR A 102 5.94 -3.93 -4.39
CA THR A 102 6.59 -3.68 -5.68
C THR A 102 5.62 -2.97 -6.61
N TYR A 103 6.12 -1.96 -7.33
CA TYR A 103 5.28 -1.11 -8.16
C TYR A 103 6.04 -0.51 -9.34
N ASP A 104 5.28 -0.05 -10.32
CA ASP A 104 5.76 0.75 -11.45
C ASP A 104 5.06 2.10 -11.44
N LEU A 105 5.80 3.17 -11.73
CA LEU A 105 5.20 4.44 -12.15
C LEU A 105 5.21 4.46 -13.67
N LEU A 106 4.07 4.79 -14.27
CA LEU A 106 3.94 4.84 -15.72
C LEU A 106 4.69 6.08 -16.27
N PRO A 107 5.33 5.95 -17.45
CA PRO A 107 6.14 7.01 -18.06
C PRO A 107 5.30 8.22 -18.48
#